data_AF-A0AA43CEV1-F1
#
_entry.id   AF-A0AA43CEV1-F1
#
_cell.length_a   1.000
_cell.length_b   1.000
_cell.length_c   1.000
_cell.angle_alpha   90.00
_cell.angle_beta   90.00
_cell.angle_gamma   90.00
#
_symmetry.space_group_name_H-M   'P 1'
#
loop_
_entity.id
_entity.type
_entity.pdbx_description
1 polymer ?
#
loop_
_entity_poly.entity_id
_entity_poly.type
_entity_poly.pdbx_seq_one_letter_code
_entity_poly.pdbx_strand_id
1 'polypeptide(L)'
;MSETPPVETPPEKPPYVIEGARSGRSKCKTCRRTINKDALRVGVLIEGPFGVGYLWHHLNCLARRQFERVEEAYREEAWQHAKTPPPKLPPLEQLAKLQEEAEEKRKQRKTPPYVELDPSGRARCKHCGEKIEKGSLRVAMGRGIEFGNQIRTAVANVHPACVSEEFDHEESTIEREGFVGTLRANSATMSDEQIEAALREIGDL
;
A
#
# COMPACT_ATOMS: atom_id res chain seq x y z
N MET A 1 44.07 -41.43 -16.03
CA MET A 1 43.51 -40.09 -16.36
C MET A 1 42.02 -40.19 -16.06
N SER A 2 41.62 -39.77 -14.87
CA SER A 2 40.22 -39.87 -14.43
C SER A 2 39.52 -38.61 -14.87
N GLU A 3 38.85 -38.67 -16.02
CA GLU A 3 37.98 -37.59 -16.49
C GLU A 3 36.83 -37.43 -15.49
N THR A 4 36.76 -36.24 -14.89
CA THR A 4 35.66 -35.86 -14.01
C THR A 4 34.43 -35.64 -14.89
N PRO A 5 33.26 -36.22 -14.58
CA PRO A 5 32.06 -36.01 -15.38
C PRO A 5 31.64 -34.54 -15.30
N PRO A 6 31.07 -33.98 -16.38
CA PRO A 6 30.58 -32.61 -16.37
C PRO A 6 29.49 -32.44 -15.32
N VAL A 7 29.63 -31.44 -14.45
CA VAL A 7 28.58 -31.02 -13.52
C VAL A 7 27.42 -30.48 -14.37
N GLU A 8 26.33 -31.24 -14.44
CA GLU A 8 25.08 -30.79 -15.06
C GLU A 8 24.52 -29.62 -14.23
N THR A 9 24.64 -28.39 -14.76
CA THR A 9 23.96 -27.22 -14.20
C THR A 9 22.45 -27.45 -14.30
N PRO A 10 21.70 -27.37 -13.19
CA PRO A 10 20.24 -27.46 -13.24
C PRO A 10 19.67 -26.41 -14.21
N PRO A 11 18.56 -26.70 -14.92
CA PRO A 11 17.98 -25.76 -15.86
C PRO A 11 17.63 -24.46 -15.13
N GLU A 12 18.24 -23.36 -15.59
CA GLU A 12 18.04 -22.02 -15.08
C GLU A 12 16.57 -21.65 -15.28
N LYS A 13 15.88 -21.33 -14.20
CA LYS A 13 14.47 -20.90 -14.27
C LYS A 13 14.43 -19.49 -14.86
N PRO A 14 13.47 -19.17 -15.74
CA PRO A 14 13.36 -17.81 -16.28
C PRO A 14 13.05 -16.82 -15.14
N PRO A 15 13.53 -15.57 -15.24
CA PRO A 15 13.35 -14.55 -14.21
C PRO A 15 11.87 -14.23 -13.96
N TYR A 16 11.03 -14.38 -14.99
CA TYR A 16 9.59 -14.16 -14.92
C TYR A 16 8.78 -15.32 -15.51
N VAL A 17 7.58 -15.53 -14.97
CA VAL A 17 6.55 -16.40 -15.56
C VAL A 17 5.19 -15.72 -15.43
N ILE A 18 4.46 -15.56 -16.53
CA ILE A 18 3.09 -15.06 -16.52
C ILE A 18 2.13 -16.21 -16.85
N GLU A 19 1.22 -16.54 -15.94
CA GLU A 19 0.25 -17.62 -16.15
C GLU A 19 -1.10 -17.36 -15.52
N GLY A 20 -2.12 -18.10 -15.97
CA GLY A 20 -3.35 -18.28 -15.19
C GLY A 20 -3.05 -19.10 -13.94
N ALA A 21 -3.54 -18.68 -12.78
CA ALA A 21 -3.27 -19.37 -11.53
C ALA A 21 -3.84 -20.80 -11.54
N ARG A 22 -2.96 -21.80 -11.42
CA ARG A 22 -3.35 -23.22 -11.48
C ARG A 22 -4.29 -23.66 -10.34
N SER A 23 -4.26 -22.93 -9.23
CA SER A 23 -5.12 -23.15 -8.06
C SER A 23 -5.27 -21.87 -7.26
N GLY A 24 -6.28 -21.81 -6.40
CA GLY A 24 -6.50 -20.73 -5.44
C GLY A 24 -5.57 -20.75 -4.21
N ARG A 25 -4.44 -21.46 -4.24
CA ARG A 25 -3.56 -21.62 -3.05
C ARG A 25 -2.47 -20.56 -2.94
N SER A 26 -2.13 -19.87 -4.03
CA SER A 26 -1.11 -18.82 -4.00
C SER A 26 -1.66 -17.52 -3.41
N LYS A 27 -0.86 -16.83 -2.59
CA LYS A 27 -1.16 -15.49 -2.09
C LYS A 27 -0.29 -14.47 -2.81
N CYS A 28 -0.90 -13.37 -3.25
CA CYS A 28 -0.20 -12.27 -3.88
C CYS A 28 0.73 -11.60 -2.87
N LYS A 29 2.03 -11.48 -3.18
CA LYS A 29 3.00 -10.87 -2.27
C LYS A 29 2.81 -9.35 -2.09
N THR A 30 2.20 -8.68 -3.07
CA THR A 30 1.86 -7.25 -2.98
C THR A 30 0.69 -6.98 -2.04
N CYS A 31 -0.47 -7.61 -2.26
CA CYS A 31 -1.70 -7.29 -1.53
C CYS A 31 -2.08 -8.30 -0.45
N ARG A 32 -1.33 -9.40 -0.32
CA ARG A 32 -1.53 -10.53 0.62
C ARG A 32 -2.85 -11.29 0.48
N ARG A 33 -3.69 -10.94 -0.50
CA ARG A 33 -4.93 -11.66 -0.83
C ARG A 33 -4.64 -12.92 -1.65
N THR A 34 -5.52 -13.90 -1.55
CA THR A 34 -5.52 -15.10 -2.38
C THR A 34 -5.61 -14.73 -3.86
N ILE A 35 -4.84 -15.43 -4.70
CA ILE A 35 -4.95 -15.37 -6.16
C ILE A 35 -5.86 -16.54 -6.56
N ASN A 36 -7.06 -16.23 -7.03
CA ASN A 36 -8.06 -17.23 -7.43
C ASN A 36 -7.57 -18.07 -8.61
N LYS A 37 -8.07 -19.30 -8.73
CA LYS A 37 -7.82 -20.15 -9.91
C LYS A 37 -8.16 -19.39 -11.19
N ASP A 38 -7.34 -19.59 -12.22
CA ASP A 38 -7.45 -18.98 -13.56
C ASP A 38 -7.22 -17.47 -13.61
N ALA A 39 -7.06 -16.78 -12.47
CA ALA A 39 -6.67 -15.37 -12.45
C ALA A 39 -5.21 -15.19 -12.91
N LEU A 40 -4.97 -14.16 -13.73
CA LEU A 40 -3.62 -13.82 -14.20
C LEU A 40 -2.70 -13.47 -13.03
N ARG A 41 -1.57 -14.16 -12.98
CA ARG A 41 -0.49 -13.93 -12.02
C ARG A 41 0.86 -13.89 -12.70
N VAL A 42 1.77 -13.16 -12.09
CA VAL A 42 3.18 -13.08 -12.48
C VAL A 42 4.03 -13.62 -11.33
N GLY A 43 4.93 -14.53 -11.67
CA GLY A 43 5.95 -15.07 -10.80
C GLY A 43 7.25 -14.31 -11.04
N VAL A 44 7.82 -13.73 -9.98
CA VAL A 44 9.16 -13.12 -10.01
C VAL A 44 10.13 -14.09 -9.35
N LEU A 45 11.19 -14.47 -10.05
CA LEU A 45 12.17 -15.42 -9.56
C LEU A 45 12.86 -14.85 -8.32
N ILE A 46 13.05 -15.71 -7.33
CA ILE A 46 13.77 -15.42 -6.10
C ILE A 46 14.62 -16.63 -5.73
N GLU A 47 15.83 -16.36 -5.29
CA GLU A 47 16.67 -17.32 -4.60
C GLU A 47 16.53 -17.09 -3.10
N GLY A 48 15.97 -18.07 -2.41
CA GLY A 48 15.81 -18.03 -0.96
C GLY A 48 16.64 -19.12 -0.27
N PRO A 49 16.65 -19.14 1.08
CA PRO A 49 17.36 -20.15 1.87
C PRO A 49 16.85 -21.59 1.63
N PHE A 50 15.68 -21.74 0.99
CA PHE A 50 15.07 -23.03 0.65
C PHE A 50 15.14 -23.33 -0.86
N GLY A 51 15.99 -22.62 -1.61
CA GLY A 51 16.19 -22.78 -3.05
C GLY A 51 15.46 -21.75 -3.91
N VAL A 52 15.50 -21.99 -5.22
CA VAL A 52 14.97 -21.08 -6.25
C VAL A 52 13.46 -21.28 -6.46
N GLY A 53 12.68 -20.21 -6.33
CA GLY A 53 11.22 -20.22 -6.48
C GLY A 53 10.66 -18.92 -7.03
N TYR A 54 9.33 -18.87 -7.22
CA TYR A 54 8.64 -17.66 -7.68
C TYR A 54 7.85 -17.00 -6.55
N LEU A 55 8.01 -15.69 -6.40
CA LEU A 55 7.05 -14.86 -5.68
C LEU A 55 5.86 -14.57 -6.60
N TRP A 56 4.69 -15.06 -6.22
CA TRP A 56 3.47 -14.84 -6.99
C TRP A 56 2.82 -13.50 -6.65
N HIS A 57 2.45 -12.76 -7.69
CA HIS A 57 1.68 -11.52 -7.61
C HIS A 57 0.47 -11.59 -8.55
N HIS A 58 -0.64 -10.95 -8.21
CA HIS A 58 -1.62 -10.61 -9.26
C HIS A 58 -0.93 -9.70 -10.27
N LEU A 59 -1.20 -9.89 -11.56
CA LEU A 59 -0.63 -9.06 -12.62
C LEU A 59 -0.86 -7.57 -12.37
N ASN A 60 -2.11 -7.19 -12.10
CA ASN A 60 -2.50 -5.80 -11.79
C ASN A 60 -1.87 -5.28 -10.49
N CYS A 61 -1.55 -6.15 -9.53
CA CYS A 61 -0.90 -5.72 -8.29
C CYS A 61 0.57 -5.42 -8.49
N LEU A 62 1.27 -6.21 -9.30
CA LEU A 62 2.66 -5.93 -9.65
C LEU A 62 2.74 -4.67 -10.51
N ALA A 63 1.89 -4.55 -11.53
CA ALA A 63 1.82 -3.35 -12.39
C ALA A 63 1.65 -2.05 -11.61
N ARG A 64 0.77 -2.03 -10.61
CA ARG A 64 0.56 -0.84 -9.76
C ARG A 64 1.77 -0.45 -8.90
N ARG A 65 2.75 -1.33 -8.68
CA ARG A 65 3.77 -1.17 -7.63
C ARG A 65 5.20 -1.26 -8.15
N GLN A 66 5.43 -2.06 -9.18
CA GLN A 66 6.72 -2.41 -9.79
C GLN A 66 6.43 -2.67 -11.28
N PHE A 67 6.07 -1.61 -12.02
CA PHE A 67 5.67 -1.73 -13.42
C PHE A 67 6.84 -2.14 -14.32
N GLU A 68 8.05 -1.70 -13.99
CA GLU A 68 9.30 -2.04 -14.68
C GLU A 68 9.49 -3.57 -14.81
N ARG A 69 9.14 -4.32 -13.76
CA ARG A 69 9.20 -5.79 -13.78
C ARG A 69 8.14 -6.41 -14.67
N VAL A 70 6.98 -5.76 -14.80
CA VAL A 70 5.93 -6.20 -15.72
C VAL A 70 6.35 -5.92 -17.15
N GLU A 71 6.94 -4.77 -17.43
CA GLU A 71 7.46 -4.43 -18.75
C GLU A 71 8.52 -5.44 -19.22
N GLU A 72 9.47 -5.76 -18.35
CA GLU A 72 10.50 -6.78 -18.60
C GLU A 72 9.87 -8.16 -18.88
N ALA A 73 8.93 -8.58 -18.04
CA ALA A 73 8.22 -9.85 -18.24
C ALA A 73 7.42 -9.91 -19.56
N TYR A 74 6.94 -8.77 -20.07
CA TYR A 74 6.29 -8.71 -21.39
C TYR A 74 7.30 -8.72 -22.53
N ARG A 75 8.43 -8.03 -22.37
CA ARG A 75 9.52 -7.99 -23.33
C ARG A 75 10.12 -9.36 -23.58
N GLU A 76 10.23 -10.17 -22.53
CA GLU A 76 10.72 -11.56 -22.59
C GLU A 76 9.63 -12.57 -22.95
N GLU A 77 8.40 -12.10 -23.19
CA GLU A 77 7.25 -12.98 -23.46
C GLU A 77 7.08 -14.08 -22.39
N ALA A 78 7.17 -13.72 -21.11
CA ALA A 78 7.24 -14.65 -19.98
C ALA A 78 6.03 -15.62 -19.85
N TRP A 79 4.99 -15.45 -20.66
CA TRP A 79 3.90 -16.41 -20.82
C TRP A 79 4.29 -17.67 -21.61
N GLN A 80 5.33 -17.61 -22.45
CA GLN A 80 5.84 -18.77 -23.19
C GLN A 80 6.45 -19.81 -22.24
N HIS A 81 6.98 -19.38 -21.10
CA HIS A 81 7.52 -20.24 -20.06
C HIS A 81 6.46 -20.87 -19.14
N ALA A 82 5.19 -20.46 -19.27
CA ALA A 82 4.11 -21.03 -18.51
C ALA A 82 3.77 -22.43 -19.02
N LYS A 83 3.49 -23.37 -18.10
CA LYS A 83 2.96 -24.69 -18.49
C LYS A 83 1.62 -24.61 -19.21
N THR A 84 0.86 -23.55 -18.93
CA THR A 84 -0.41 -23.24 -19.58
C THR A 84 -0.43 -21.75 -19.85
N PRO A 85 -0.02 -21.33 -21.06
CA PRO A 85 -0.06 -19.93 -21.45
C PRO A 85 -1.48 -19.38 -21.29
N PRO A 86 -1.64 -18.17 -20.73
CA PRO A 86 -2.94 -17.54 -20.63
C PRO A 86 -3.48 -17.22 -22.03
N PRO A 87 -4.79 -17.38 -22.28
CA PRO A 87 -5.39 -17.17 -23.60
C PRO A 87 -5.36 -15.70 -24.04
N LYS A 88 -5.31 -14.77 -23.08
CA LYS A 88 -5.28 -13.34 -23.33
C LYS A 88 -4.55 -12.63 -22.21
N LEU A 89 -3.71 -11.67 -22.59
CA LEU A 89 -3.05 -10.74 -21.68
C LEU A 89 -3.60 -9.32 -21.89
N PRO A 90 -3.71 -8.52 -20.83
CA PRO A 90 -4.01 -7.10 -20.98
C PRO A 90 -2.85 -6.39 -21.71
N PRO A 91 -3.11 -5.39 -22.56
CA PRO A 91 -2.05 -4.59 -23.16
C PRO A 91 -1.18 -3.89 -22.12
N LEU A 92 0.12 -3.68 -22.41
CA LEU A 92 1.02 -2.95 -21.52
C LEU A 92 0.52 -1.54 -21.20
N GLU A 93 -0.08 -0.85 -22.18
CA GLU A 93 -0.69 0.47 -22.01
C GLU A 93 -1.75 0.49 -20.90
N GLN A 94 -2.56 -0.57 -20.80
CA GLN A 94 -3.57 -0.69 -19.75
C GLN A 94 -2.91 -0.84 -18.37
N LEU A 95 -1.81 -1.59 -18.30
CA LEU A 95 -1.07 -1.81 -17.05
C LEU A 95 -0.28 -0.56 -16.64
N ALA A 96 0.26 0.20 -17.59
CA ALA A 96 0.93 1.48 -17.37
C ALA A 96 -0.06 2.50 -16.77
N LYS A 97 -1.26 2.60 -17.34
CA LYS A 97 -2.33 3.43 -16.78
C LYS A 97 -2.67 3.06 -15.33
N LEU A 98 -2.67 1.76 -14.99
CA LEU A 98 -2.88 1.33 -13.60
C LEU A 98 -1.76 1.80 -12.66
N GLN A 99 -0.51 1.87 -13.14
CA GLN A 99 0.61 2.41 -12.38
C GLN A 99 0.41 3.91 -12.15
N GLU A 100 0.20 4.69 -13.21
CA GLU A 100 -0.01 6.13 -13.16
C GLU A 100 -1.15 6.50 -12.20
N GLU A 101 -2.32 5.87 -12.35
CA GLU A 101 -3.45 6.07 -11.44
C GLU A 101 -3.11 5.71 -9.98
N ALA A 102 -2.29 4.69 -9.76
CA ALA A 102 -1.88 4.28 -8.42
C ALA A 102 -0.83 5.21 -7.82
N GLU A 103 0.04 5.82 -8.62
CA GLU A 103 1.01 6.83 -8.21
C GLU A 103 0.33 8.15 -7.88
N GLU A 104 -0.59 8.62 -8.73
CA GLU A 104 -1.39 9.81 -8.44
C GLU A 104 -2.21 9.65 -7.15
N LYS A 105 -2.84 8.48 -6.96
CA LYS A 105 -3.53 8.18 -5.69
C LYS A 105 -2.59 8.14 -4.49
N ARG A 106 -1.32 7.79 -4.65
CA ARG A 106 -0.33 7.82 -3.55
C ARG A 106 0.11 9.24 -3.25
N LYS A 107 0.38 10.06 -4.28
CA LYS A 107 0.73 11.47 -4.12
C LYS A 107 -0.39 12.26 -3.42
N GLN A 108 -1.64 11.92 -3.71
CA GLN A 108 -2.83 12.53 -3.10
C GLN A 108 -3.17 11.97 -1.70
N ARG A 109 -2.53 10.88 -1.27
CA ARG A 109 -2.83 10.26 0.02
C ARG A 109 -2.22 11.11 1.14
N LYS A 110 -3.09 11.76 1.92
CA LYS A 110 -2.69 12.47 3.13
C LYS A 110 -2.12 11.51 4.17
N THR A 111 -1.05 11.94 4.84
CA THR A 111 -0.42 11.19 5.94
C THR A 111 -0.80 11.89 7.24
N PRO A 112 -1.37 11.18 8.23
CA PRO A 112 -1.59 11.75 9.57
C PRO A 112 -0.29 12.22 10.22
N PRO A 113 -0.32 13.31 11.01
CA PRO A 113 -1.48 14.12 11.33
C PRO A 113 -1.78 15.16 10.24
N TYR A 114 -3.06 15.48 10.00
CA TYR A 114 -3.48 16.61 9.15
C TYR A 114 -4.83 17.19 9.58
N VAL A 115 -5.10 18.44 9.21
CA VAL A 115 -6.38 19.14 9.45
C VAL A 115 -7.24 19.09 8.19
N GLU A 116 -8.55 18.96 8.38
CA GLU A 116 -9.52 19.23 7.32
C GLU A 116 -10.88 19.66 7.88
N LEU A 117 -11.74 20.19 7.01
CA LEU A 117 -13.15 20.38 7.32
C LEU A 117 -13.90 19.05 7.17
N ASP A 118 -14.82 18.74 8.08
CA ASP A 118 -15.64 17.54 7.92
C ASP A 118 -16.56 17.68 6.69
N PRO A 119 -16.44 16.80 5.67
CA PRO A 119 -17.20 16.96 4.44
C PRO A 119 -18.68 16.57 4.58
N SER A 120 -19.07 15.85 5.65
CA SER A 120 -20.34 15.12 5.71
C SER A 120 -21.20 15.36 6.96
N GLY A 121 -20.60 15.78 8.08
CA GLY A 121 -21.20 15.83 9.40
C GLY A 121 -21.62 14.47 9.96
N ARG A 122 -21.17 13.35 9.38
CA ARG A 122 -21.54 11.99 9.82
C ARG A 122 -20.49 11.31 10.69
N ALA A 123 -19.29 11.88 10.76
CA ALA A 123 -18.22 11.33 11.58
C ALA A 123 -18.50 11.57 13.07
N ARG A 124 -17.95 10.67 13.89
CA ARG A 124 -17.83 10.85 15.34
C ARG A 124 -16.36 10.96 15.68
N CYS A 125 -16.05 11.85 16.61
CA CYS A 125 -14.71 11.96 17.18
C CYS A 125 -14.30 10.62 17.76
N LYS A 126 -13.11 10.14 17.38
CA LYS A 126 -12.59 8.85 17.84
C LYS A 126 -12.10 8.86 19.28
N HIS A 127 -11.97 10.03 19.86
CA HIS A 127 -11.63 10.22 21.26
C HIS A 127 -12.89 10.29 22.15
N CYS A 128 -13.68 11.37 22.04
CA CYS A 128 -14.84 11.59 22.90
C CYS A 128 -16.16 10.92 22.42
N GLY A 129 -16.21 10.41 21.18
CA GLY A 129 -17.40 9.74 20.61
C GLY A 129 -18.52 10.69 20.12
N GLU A 130 -18.39 11.99 20.37
CA GLU A 130 -19.35 13.00 19.95
C GLU A 130 -19.33 13.24 18.44
N LYS A 131 -20.41 13.79 17.91
CA LYS A 131 -20.56 14.04 16.48
C LYS A 131 -19.66 15.19 16.04
N ILE A 132 -19.03 15.06 14.87
CA ILE A 132 -18.31 16.15 14.21
C ILE A 132 -19.27 16.79 13.21
N GLU A 133 -19.48 18.10 13.34
CA GLU A 133 -20.42 18.84 12.49
C GLU A 133 -19.88 19.01 11.08
N LYS A 134 -20.78 19.09 10.09
CA LYS A 134 -20.37 19.30 8.70
C LYS A 134 -19.73 20.68 8.57
N GLY A 135 -18.54 20.74 8.00
CA GLY A 135 -17.79 21.98 7.82
C GLY A 135 -17.04 22.44 9.08
N SER A 136 -17.11 21.72 10.20
CA SER A 136 -16.25 22.01 11.35
C SER A 136 -14.83 21.48 11.12
N LEU A 137 -13.84 22.09 11.77
CA LEU A 137 -12.47 21.58 11.77
C LEU A 137 -12.41 20.24 12.49
N ARG A 138 -11.61 19.33 11.95
CA ARG A 138 -11.23 18.07 12.58
C ARG A 138 -9.77 17.77 12.29
N VAL A 139 -9.14 17.05 13.20
CA VAL A 139 -7.76 16.59 13.07
C VAL A 139 -7.75 15.09 12.82
N ALA A 140 -7.10 14.68 11.74
CA ALA A 140 -6.90 13.30 11.38
C ALA A 140 -5.61 12.80 12.05
N MET A 141 -5.74 12.16 13.21
CA MET A 141 -4.65 11.56 13.96
C MET A 141 -4.33 10.14 13.44
N GLY A 142 -3.12 9.65 13.71
CA GLY A 142 -2.69 8.30 13.34
C GLY A 142 -2.89 7.33 14.49
N ARG A 143 -3.59 6.21 14.27
CA ARG A 143 -3.65 5.07 15.19
C ARG A 143 -3.07 3.80 14.58
N GLY A 144 -2.31 3.04 15.34
CA GLY A 144 -1.73 1.76 14.94
C GLY A 144 -2.77 0.67 15.10
N ILE A 145 -3.20 0.07 14.00
CA ILE A 145 -4.09 -1.10 14.01
C ILE A 145 -3.27 -2.33 13.64
N GLU A 146 -3.32 -3.35 14.48
CA GLU A 146 -2.71 -4.64 14.21
C GLU A 146 -3.47 -5.41 13.12
N PHE A 147 -2.73 -5.93 12.16
CA PHE A 147 -3.25 -6.71 11.04
C PHE A 147 -2.43 -8.01 10.89
N GLY A 148 -2.62 -8.93 11.84
CA GLY A 148 -1.73 -10.08 12.02
C GLY A 148 -0.36 -9.59 12.49
N ASN A 149 0.71 -9.96 11.82
CA ASN A 149 2.08 -9.57 12.21
C ASN A 149 2.51 -8.18 11.68
N GLN A 150 1.58 -7.32 11.26
CA GLN A 150 1.89 -5.98 10.73
C GLN A 150 1.01 -4.94 11.42
N ILE A 151 1.63 -3.86 11.91
CA ILE A 151 0.92 -2.67 12.38
C ILE A 151 0.71 -1.72 11.19
N ARG A 152 -0.51 -1.19 11.03
CA ARG A 152 -0.85 -0.19 10.02
C ARG A 152 -1.43 1.05 10.66
N THR A 153 -0.96 2.21 10.23
CA THR A 153 -1.56 3.48 10.64
C THR A 153 -2.92 3.68 9.95
N ALA A 154 -3.98 3.68 10.75
CA ALA A 154 -5.30 4.13 10.40
C ALA A 154 -5.51 5.58 10.84
N VAL A 155 -6.52 6.22 10.23
CA VAL A 155 -6.87 7.61 10.56
C VAL A 155 -7.95 7.63 11.65
N ALA A 156 -7.66 8.31 12.74
CA ALA A 156 -8.60 8.66 13.79
C ALA A 156 -8.98 10.14 13.65
N ASN A 157 -10.20 10.42 13.19
CA ASN A 157 -10.70 11.79 13.14
C ASN A 157 -11.15 12.22 14.54
N VAL A 158 -10.56 13.29 15.07
CA VAL A 158 -10.87 13.86 16.37
C VAL A 158 -11.19 15.34 16.26
N HIS A 159 -11.91 15.89 17.25
CA HIS A 159 -12.02 17.34 17.38
C HIS A 159 -10.65 17.95 17.67
N PRO A 160 -10.39 19.20 17.26
CA PRO A 160 -9.15 19.90 17.62
C PRO A 160 -8.89 19.88 19.14
N ALA A 161 -9.90 20.21 19.96
CA ALA A 161 -9.79 20.19 21.41
C ALA A 161 -9.50 18.80 22.03
N CYS A 162 -9.77 17.71 21.30
CA CYS A 162 -9.49 16.34 21.76
C CYS A 162 -8.08 15.85 21.40
N VAL A 163 -7.30 16.62 20.64
CA VAL A 163 -5.98 16.17 20.17
C VAL A 163 -5.01 15.94 21.32
N SER A 164 -5.02 16.80 22.35
CA SER A 164 -4.10 16.65 23.48
C SER A 164 -4.30 15.33 24.21
N GLU A 165 -5.55 14.88 24.39
CA GLU A 165 -5.86 13.59 25.02
C GLU A 165 -5.66 12.41 24.07
N GLU A 166 -5.87 12.62 22.76
CA GLU A 166 -5.66 11.58 21.74
C GLU A 166 -4.17 11.17 21.62
N PHE A 167 -3.23 12.05 21.93
CA PHE A 167 -1.80 11.69 22.00
C PHE A 167 -1.53 10.57 23.00
N ASP A 168 -2.28 10.54 24.10
CA ASP A 168 -2.08 9.60 25.19
C ASP A 168 -2.85 8.28 24.95
N HIS A 169 -3.53 8.16 23.81
CA HIS A 169 -4.18 6.92 23.40
C HIS A 169 -3.15 5.83 23.13
N GLU A 170 -3.38 4.62 23.64
CA GLU A 170 -2.45 3.48 23.56
C GLU A 170 -2.03 3.12 22.13
N GLU A 171 -2.96 3.28 21.19
CA GLU A 171 -2.72 3.04 19.76
C GLU A 171 -2.18 4.26 19.00
N SER A 172 -1.95 5.41 19.64
CA SER A 172 -1.45 6.60 18.93
C SER A 172 -0.10 6.31 18.28
N THR A 173 0.07 6.70 17.01
CA THR A 173 1.36 6.64 16.31
C THR A 173 1.99 8.00 16.10
N ILE A 174 1.44 9.05 16.71
CA ILE A 174 1.89 10.43 16.53
C ILE A 174 2.51 10.91 17.84
N GLU A 175 3.73 11.42 17.76
CA GLU A 175 4.44 12.01 18.89
C GLU A 175 4.11 13.51 19.02
N ARG A 176 4.12 14.03 20.25
CA ARG A 176 3.90 15.46 20.52
C ARG A 176 5.02 16.33 19.93
N GLU A 177 6.26 15.83 20.01
CA GLU A 177 7.43 16.53 19.47
C GLU A 177 7.33 16.67 17.94
N GLY A 178 7.47 17.90 17.45
CA GLY A 178 7.39 18.19 16.02
C GLY A 178 5.98 18.13 15.42
N PHE A 179 4.95 17.79 16.20
CA PHE A 179 3.57 17.63 15.73
C PHE A 179 3.08 18.82 14.91
N VAL A 180 3.25 20.04 15.42
CA VAL A 180 2.75 21.25 14.76
C VAL A 180 3.39 21.44 13.39
N GLY A 181 4.70 21.18 13.26
CA GLY A 181 5.41 21.26 11.99
C GLY A 181 4.91 20.22 10.99
N THR A 182 4.72 18.98 11.45
CA THR A 182 4.18 17.90 10.61
C THR A 182 2.72 18.15 10.22
N LEU A 183 1.90 18.65 11.14
CA LEU A 183 0.49 18.97 10.90
C LEU A 183 0.36 20.04 9.81
N ARG A 184 1.16 21.12 9.88
CA ARG A 184 1.19 22.16 8.85
C ARG A 184 1.60 21.58 7.49
N ALA A 185 2.68 20.80 7.45
CA ALA A 185 3.18 20.19 6.21
C ALA A 185 2.18 19.24 5.54
N ASN A 186 1.44 18.46 6.33
CA ASN A 186 0.49 17.46 5.83
C ASN A 186 -0.90 18.04 5.53
N SER A 187 -1.18 19.28 5.93
CA SER A 187 -2.48 19.96 5.74
C SER A 187 -2.52 20.86 4.50
N ALA A 188 -1.75 20.55 3.45
CA ALA A 188 -1.57 21.38 2.26
C ALA A 188 -2.86 21.77 1.51
N THR A 189 -4.00 21.15 1.81
CA THR A 189 -5.31 21.51 1.23
C THR A 189 -6.10 22.54 2.05
N MET A 190 -5.58 22.97 3.20
CA MET A 190 -6.19 23.93 4.12
C MET A 190 -5.47 25.28 4.03
N SER A 191 -6.18 26.38 4.30
CA SER A 191 -5.53 27.69 4.41
C SER A 191 -4.79 27.84 5.73
N ASP A 192 -3.79 28.71 5.78
CA ASP A 192 -3.03 28.99 7.00
C ASP A 192 -3.95 29.44 8.15
N GLU A 193 -4.97 30.25 7.86
CA GLU A 193 -5.94 30.70 8.86
C GLU A 193 -6.72 29.54 9.48
N GLN A 194 -7.07 28.53 8.68
CA GLN A 194 -7.79 27.36 9.16
C GLN A 194 -6.88 26.44 9.99
N ILE A 195 -5.62 26.31 9.59
CA ILE A 195 -4.64 25.52 10.36
C ILE A 195 -4.38 26.21 11.71
N GLU A 196 -4.18 27.53 11.72
CA GLU A 196 -3.98 28.29 12.95
C GLU A 196 -5.25 28.36 13.82
N ALA A 197 -6.44 28.28 13.23
CA ALA A 197 -7.68 28.12 14.00
C ALA A 197 -7.73 26.75 14.69
N ALA A 198 -7.39 25.67 13.98
CA ALA A 198 -7.31 24.34 14.57
C ALA A 198 -6.27 24.28 15.69
N LEU A 199 -5.06 24.84 15.48
CA LEU A 199 -4.01 24.89 16.50
C LEU A 199 -4.43 25.67 17.74
N ARG A 200 -5.18 26.77 17.58
CA ARG A 200 -5.75 27.51 18.72
C ARG A 200 -6.76 26.69 19.51
N GLU A 201 -7.58 25.89 18.84
CA GLU A 201 -8.54 25.00 19.51
C GLU A 201 -7.88 23.78 20.15
N ILE A 202 -6.77 23.29 19.60
CA ILE A 202 -5.95 22.23 20.21
C ILE A 202 -5.37 22.69 21.55
N GLY A 203 -4.96 23.96 21.63
CA GLY A 203 -4.35 24.52 22.84
C GLY A 203 -2.90 24.09 23.03
N ASP A 204 -2.46 24.08 24.29
CA ASP A 204 -1.09 23.72 24.64
C ASP A 204 -0.87 22.19 24.51
N LEU A 205 0.25 21.82 23.88
CA LEU A 205 0.62 20.43 23.53
C LEU A 205 1.81 19.91 24.31
#